data_AF-A0A0G0T1C2-F1
#
_entry.id   AF-A0A0G0T1C2-F1
#
_cell.length_a   1.000
_cell.length_b   1.000
_cell.length_c   1.000
_cell.angle_alpha   90.00
_cell.angle_beta   90.00
_cell.angle_gamma   90.00
#
_symmetry.space_group_name_H-M   'P 1'
#
loop_
_entity.id
_entity.type
_entity.pdbx_description
1 polymer ?
#
loop_
_entity_poly.entity_id
_entity_poly.type
_entity_poly.pdbx_seq_one_letter_code
_entity_poly.pdbx_strand_id
1 'polypeptide(L)'
;MEANKIRSKFLKFFENRGHKIISSASLIPENDPSVLFTTAGMQQFKPYYTNSQNADKDFGSRNITTVQKCVRTGDIEEVGDATHLTFFEMLGNFSFGGYGRREAIAYAHDFIAQELGLEISYVTFYKGNDNVPRDEDSRKIWQELGVKNIREDGNDVFWGPTGNSGPCGPTTEIYCKNEAGEDVEIWNIVFNEYFCNGSREKLDKGEASLEKLDVLGVDTGMGFERLLATVQKKKNVYETDLFNNEKTKEERIVADHVKASLFMISDGVTPSNTGAGYVLRRLIRRAVRFSKQPLAQEIEKIKKIYKGVYILDDKGGIEEEENKFRQTLQHSLKEFEKGVDPFILATTYGFPIELTQELAKEKGRNIDLADFHKKMAEHQKLSQTSSAGMFKGGLANHNEKTIKLHTAHHLLLAGLKAIVDKNIKQRGSNITEERLRMDFLCGRKLTDEEKKKVEDWVNDKIKEGLNVVCREMPLSEAEKIGAEMEFGTKYPDIVSLYFIEEPAKDGSGKNGNVISKEFCAGPHVSNTKELGHFRITKEETSSQGVRRIKAILE
;
A
#
# COMPACT_ATOMS: atom_id res chain seq x y z
N MET A 1 20.21 -26.48 -6.81
CA MET A 1 20.00 -25.88 -8.14
C MET A 1 19.64 -24.42 -7.92
N GLU A 2 20.28 -23.48 -8.63
CA GLU A 2 20.01 -22.04 -8.45
C GLU A 2 18.59 -21.65 -8.92
N ALA A 3 18.03 -20.62 -8.32
CA ALA A 3 16.69 -20.11 -8.56
C ALA A 3 16.39 -19.85 -10.04
N ASN A 4 17.28 -19.13 -10.74
CA ASN A 4 17.07 -18.82 -12.16
C ASN A 4 16.98 -20.09 -13.03
N LYS A 5 17.71 -21.14 -12.66
CA LYS A 5 17.65 -22.42 -13.38
C LYS A 5 16.32 -23.14 -13.10
N ILE A 6 15.81 -23.09 -11.87
CA ILE A 6 14.51 -23.69 -11.53
C ILE A 6 13.35 -22.96 -12.21
N ARG A 7 13.32 -21.61 -12.20
CA ARG A 7 12.30 -20.83 -12.93
C ARG A 7 12.23 -21.25 -14.40
N SER A 8 13.36 -21.21 -15.09
CA SER A 8 13.45 -21.60 -16.51
C SER A 8 13.10 -23.07 -16.74
N LYS A 9 13.49 -23.96 -15.81
CA LYS A 9 13.18 -25.39 -15.91
C LYS A 9 11.67 -25.65 -15.80
N PHE A 10 10.99 -25.00 -14.85
CA PHE A 10 9.55 -25.08 -14.68
C PHE A 10 8.80 -24.59 -15.92
N LEU A 11 9.12 -23.37 -16.39
CA LEU A 11 8.46 -22.79 -17.56
C LEU A 11 8.64 -23.66 -18.81
N LYS A 12 9.86 -24.17 -19.05
CA LYS A 12 10.14 -25.05 -20.19
C LYS A 12 9.48 -26.42 -20.05
N PHE A 13 9.36 -26.95 -18.84
CA PHE A 13 8.68 -28.23 -18.58
C PHE A 13 7.21 -28.18 -19.00
N PHE A 14 6.52 -27.07 -18.71
CA PHE A 14 5.13 -26.86 -19.09
C PHE A 14 4.98 -26.39 -20.55
N GLU A 15 5.90 -25.58 -21.08
CA GLU A 15 5.93 -25.24 -22.51
C GLU A 15 6.01 -26.50 -23.39
N ASN A 16 6.87 -27.45 -23.03
CA ASN A 16 6.98 -28.74 -23.72
C ASN A 16 5.71 -29.61 -23.64
N ARG A 17 4.76 -29.27 -22.74
CA ARG A 17 3.45 -29.92 -22.57
C ARG A 17 2.31 -29.10 -23.18
N GLY A 18 2.62 -28.07 -23.97
CA GLY A 18 1.63 -27.27 -24.68
C GLY A 18 1.09 -26.07 -23.89
N HIS A 19 1.68 -25.74 -22.74
CA HIS A 19 1.33 -24.53 -22.01
C HIS A 19 1.96 -23.30 -22.67
N LYS A 20 1.20 -22.22 -22.78
CA LYS A 20 1.73 -20.92 -23.19
C LYS A 20 2.38 -20.25 -21.97
N ILE A 21 3.64 -19.83 -22.11
CA ILE A 21 4.30 -19.01 -21.09
C ILE A 21 3.72 -17.59 -21.13
N ILE A 22 3.24 -17.11 -20.00
CA ILE A 22 2.75 -15.74 -19.81
C ILE A 22 3.63 -15.05 -18.76
N SER A 23 3.90 -13.76 -18.98
CA SER A 23 4.68 -12.94 -18.05
C SER A 23 3.93 -12.71 -16.73
N SER A 24 4.66 -12.48 -15.65
CA SER A 24 4.06 -12.06 -14.38
C SER A 24 3.22 -10.80 -14.58
N ALA A 25 1.97 -10.83 -14.10
CA ALA A 25 1.16 -9.64 -13.93
C ALA A 25 1.73 -8.73 -12.83
N SER A 26 1.25 -7.48 -12.81
CA SER A 26 1.53 -6.51 -11.76
C SER A 26 1.11 -7.01 -10.38
N LEU A 27 1.83 -6.58 -9.34
CA LEU A 27 1.41 -6.72 -7.96
C LEU A 27 0.16 -5.89 -7.64
N ILE A 28 -0.16 -4.87 -8.44
CA ILE A 28 -1.39 -4.08 -8.34
C ILE A 28 -2.42 -4.68 -9.30
N PRO A 29 -3.51 -5.30 -8.79
CA PRO A 29 -4.54 -5.88 -9.65
C PRO A 29 -5.29 -4.77 -10.41
N GLU A 30 -5.32 -4.84 -11.74
CA GLU A 30 -5.99 -3.82 -12.57
C GLU A 30 -7.51 -3.92 -12.52
N ASN A 31 -8.06 -5.14 -12.38
CA ASN A 31 -9.48 -5.45 -12.54
C ASN A 31 -10.11 -6.14 -11.32
N ASP A 32 -9.48 -6.06 -10.15
CA ASP A 32 -10.00 -6.67 -8.91
C ASP A 32 -9.92 -5.68 -7.74
N PRO A 33 -10.95 -4.85 -7.51
CA PRO A 33 -10.96 -3.87 -6.43
C PRO A 33 -11.16 -4.52 -5.05
N SER A 34 -11.38 -5.83 -4.96
CA SER A 34 -11.61 -6.52 -3.69
C SER A 34 -10.31 -6.80 -2.93
N VAL A 35 -9.16 -6.65 -3.57
CA VAL A 35 -7.84 -6.85 -2.94
C VAL A 35 -6.88 -5.71 -3.29
N LEU A 36 -5.90 -5.47 -2.40
CA LEU A 36 -4.89 -4.44 -2.61
C LEU A 36 -3.70 -4.91 -3.46
N PHE A 37 -3.42 -6.21 -3.42
CA PHE A 37 -2.29 -6.83 -4.11
C PHE A 37 -2.69 -8.15 -4.76
N THR A 38 -1.94 -8.56 -5.78
CA THR A 38 -1.99 -9.91 -6.32
C THR A 38 -1.49 -10.90 -5.26
N THR A 39 -2.39 -11.74 -4.74
CA THR A 39 -2.08 -12.68 -3.63
C THR A 39 -1.85 -14.12 -4.11
N ALA A 40 -2.19 -14.43 -5.36
CA ALA A 40 -2.04 -15.74 -5.97
C ALA A 40 -1.83 -15.66 -7.48
N GLY A 41 -1.16 -16.67 -8.05
CA GLY A 41 -0.92 -16.83 -9.49
C GLY A 41 -2.20 -16.76 -10.33
N MET A 42 -3.23 -17.46 -9.86
CA MET A 42 -4.52 -17.61 -10.53
C MET A 42 -5.31 -16.32 -10.67
N GLN A 43 -5.02 -15.30 -9.84
CA GLN A 43 -5.93 -14.17 -9.66
C GLN A 43 -6.17 -13.40 -10.97
N GLN A 44 -5.14 -13.26 -11.79
CA GLN A 44 -5.20 -12.66 -13.12
C GLN A 44 -6.04 -13.48 -14.12
N PHE A 45 -6.31 -14.75 -13.80
CA PHE A 45 -6.97 -15.71 -14.66
C PHE A 45 -8.40 -16.06 -14.25
N LYS A 46 -8.93 -15.47 -13.15
CA LYS A 46 -10.31 -15.70 -12.68
C LYS A 46 -11.37 -15.73 -13.79
N PRO A 47 -11.40 -14.77 -14.74
CA PRO A 47 -12.46 -14.70 -15.74
C PRO A 47 -12.46 -15.88 -16.73
N TYR A 48 -11.33 -16.55 -16.90
CA TYR A 48 -11.20 -17.65 -17.87
C TYR A 48 -11.74 -18.97 -17.33
N TYR A 49 -11.94 -19.11 -16.01
CA TYR A 49 -12.57 -20.30 -15.43
C TYR A 49 -14.09 -20.32 -15.63
N THR A 50 -14.73 -19.14 -15.75
CA THR A 50 -16.17 -19.03 -16.06
C THR A 50 -16.43 -18.86 -17.55
N ASN A 51 -15.43 -18.39 -18.33
CA ASN A 51 -15.55 -18.25 -19.77
C ASN A 51 -14.24 -18.68 -20.47
N SER A 52 -14.06 -20.00 -20.57
CA SER A 52 -12.83 -20.62 -21.09
C SER A 52 -12.50 -20.27 -22.53
N GLN A 53 -13.49 -19.91 -23.35
CA GLN A 53 -13.30 -19.50 -24.74
C GLN A 53 -12.48 -18.20 -24.86
N ASN A 54 -12.49 -17.35 -23.83
CA ASN A 54 -11.67 -16.14 -23.82
C ASN A 54 -10.18 -16.48 -23.79
N ALA A 55 -9.77 -17.64 -23.23
CA ALA A 55 -8.36 -18.03 -23.21
C ALA A 55 -7.84 -18.37 -24.62
N ASP A 56 -8.69 -19.00 -25.45
CA ASP A 56 -8.38 -19.27 -26.85
C ASP A 56 -8.15 -17.94 -27.62
N LYS A 57 -8.97 -16.94 -27.33
CA LYS A 57 -8.89 -15.62 -27.97
C LYS A 57 -7.68 -14.80 -27.48
N ASP A 58 -7.49 -14.72 -26.17
CA ASP A 58 -6.56 -13.76 -25.56
C ASP A 58 -5.13 -14.32 -25.48
N PHE A 59 -4.98 -15.65 -25.37
CA PHE A 59 -3.67 -16.30 -25.25
C PHE A 59 -3.34 -17.29 -26.37
N GLY A 60 -4.33 -17.71 -27.17
CA GLY A 60 -4.17 -18.77 -28.16
C GLY A 60 -3.99 -20.17 -27.54
N SER A 61 -4.27 -20.33 -26.24
CA SER A 61 -4.17 -21.60 -25.52
C SER A 61 -5.02 -21.58 -24.26
N ARG A 62 -5.62 -22.72 -23.92
CA ARG A 62 -6.31 -22.94 -22.64
C ARG A 62 -5.39 -23.36 -21.51
N ASN A 63 -4.13 -23.63 -21.82
CA ASN A 63 -3.12 -24.10 -20.87
C ASN A 63 -2.03 -23.04 -20.76
N ILE A 64 -1.84 -22.48 -19.56
CA ILE A 64 -0.95 -21.34 -19.31
C ILE A 64 0.05 -21.68 -18.21
N THR A 65 1.26 -21.14 -18.27
CA THR A 65 2.20 -21.19 -17.16
C THR A 65 2.84 -19.84 -16.88
N THR A 66 3.06 -19.54 -15.60
CA THR A 66 3.64 -18.27 -15.13
C THR A 66 4.57 -18.46 -13.93
N VAL A 67 5.45 -17.49 -13.72
CA VAL A 67 6.08 -17.21 -12.43
C VAL A 67 5.49 -15.89 -11.94
N GLN A 68 4.49 -15.93 -11.07
CA GLN A 68 3.75 -14.74 -10.65
C GLN A 68 4.33 -14.16 -9.35
N LYS A 69 4.68 -12.87 -9.38
CA LYS A 69 4.97 -12.08 -8.17
C LYS A 69 3.71 -11.99 -7.29
N CYS A 70 3.83 -12.30 -6.00
CA CYS A 70 2.72 -12.23 -5.05
C CYS A 70 3.11 -11.44 -3.79
N VAL A 71 2.15 -10.73 -3.22
CA VAL A 71 2.28 -10.12 -1.89
C VAL A 71 1.15 -10.61 -0.98
N ARG A 72 1.50 -11.08 0.21
CA ARG A 72 0.56 -11.45 1.27
C ARG A 72 0.99 -10.83 2.60
N THR A 73 0.02 -10.30 3.34
CA THR A 73 0.27 -9.69 4.65
C THR A 73 -0.63 -10.24 5.75
N GLY A 74 -1.38 -11.32 5.47
CA GLY A 74 -2.20 -12.01 6.47
C GLY A 74 -1.34 -12.59 7.59
N ASP A 75 -0.23 -13.23 7.21
CA ASP A 75 0.68 -13.93 8.13
C ASP A 75 1.94 -13.10 8.44
N ILE A 76 1.83 -11.77 8.43
CA ILE A 76 2.97 -10.85 8.60
C ILE A 76 3.71 -11.07 9.94
N GLU A 77 3.03 -11.59 10.96
CA GLU A 77 3.64 -11.89 12.26
C GLU A 77 4.52 -13.15 12.27
N GLU A 78 4.28 -14.07 11.33
CA GLU A 78 5.04 -15.31 11.19
C GLU A 78 6.31 -15.13 10.35
N VAL A 79 6.39 -14.03 9.60
CA VAL A 79 7.57 -13.67 8.80
C VAL A 79 8.83 -13.68 9.67
N GLY A 80 9.88 -14.31 9.14
CA GLY A 80 11.14 -14.57 9.81
C GLY A 80 11.27 -15.99 10.39
N ASP A 81 10.20 -16.79 10.31
CA ASP A 81 10.24 -18.23 10.59
C ASP A 81 10.95 -19.03 9.47
N ALA A 82 10.62 -20.32 9.30
CA ALA A 82 11.25 -21.15 8.28
C ALA A 82 10.66 -20.96 6.86
N THR A 83 9.42 -20.46 6.72
CA THR A 83 8.62 -20.63 5.49
C THR A 83 7.75 -19.43 5.06
N HIS A 84 7.54 -18.44 5.92
CA HIS A 84 6.64 -17.31 5.66
C HIS A 84 7.37 -16.10 5.10
N LEU A 85 6.77 -15.47 4.10
CA LEU A 85 7.29 -14.29 3.40
C LEU A 85 6.13 -13.34 3.10
N THR A 86 6.40 -12.04 3.07
CA THR A 86 5.41 -11.07 2.57
C THR A 86 5.41 -11.00 1.06
N PHE A 87 6.58 -11.14 0.43
CA PHE A 87 6.72 -11.26 -1.01
C PHE A 87 7.33 -12.60 -1.39
N PHE A 88 6.70 -13.25 -2.36
CA PHE A 88 7.19 -14.51 -2.90
C PHE A 88 6.77 -14.67 -4.35
N GLU A 89 7.43 -15.57 -5.06
CA GLU A 89 7.02 -15.97 -6.40
C GLU A 89 6.19 -17.24 -6.34
N MET A 90 5.08 -17.24 -7.07
CA MET A 90 4.22 -18.41 -7.22
C MET A 90 4.39 -18.96 -8.64
N LEU A 91 5.03 -20.13 -8.74
CA LEU A 91 5.08 -20.90 -9.98
C LEU A 91 3.71 -21.54 -10.19
N GLY A 92 3.14 -21.38 -11.37
CA GLY A 92 1.79 -21.90 -11.64
C GLY A 92 1.64 -22.44 -13.06
N ASN A 93 0.87 -23.51 -13.18
CA ASN A 93 0.27 -23.97 -14.41
C ASN A 93 -1.25 -23.94 -14.28
N PHE A 94 -1.92 -23.38 -15.26
CA PHE A 94 -3.36 -23.15 -15.24
C PHE A 94 -3.99 -23.83 -16.47
N SER A 95 -5.18 -24.39 -16.28
CA SER A 95 -5.98 -24.92 -17.38
C SER A 95 -7.42 -24.45 -17.27
N PHE A 96 -7.97 -23.96 -18.37
CA PHE A 96 -9.35 -23.52 -18.48
C PHE A 96 -10.19 -24.57 -19.23
N GLY A 97 -10.12 -25.83 -18.76
CA GLY A 97 -10.74 -26.98 -19.42
C GLY A 97 -9.91 -27.62 -20.53
N GLY A 98 -8.58 -27.43 -20.54
CA GLY A 98 -7.66 -28.10 -21.46
C GLY A 98 -7.16 -29.48 -20.99
N TYR A 99 -7.08 -29.69 -19.67
CA TYR A 99 -6.81 -30.99 -19.03
C TYR A 99 -7.40 -31.03 -17.62
N GLY A 100 -7.46 -32.23 -17.02
CA GLY A 100 -8.14 -32.45 -15.74
C GLY A 100 -7.21 -32.86 -14.59
N ARG A 101 -7.83 -33.43 -13.55
CA ARG A 101 -7.17 -33.89 -12.31
C ARG A 101 -6.00 -34.84 -12.58
N ARG A 102 -6.19 -35.81 -13.48
CA ARG A 102 -5.19 -36.84 -13.80
C ARG A 102 -3.90 -36.22 -14.32
N GLU A 103 -4.00 -35.38 -15.35
CA GLU A 103 -2.84 -34.74 -15.96
C GLU A 103 -2.19 -33.75 -15.00
N ALA A 104 -2.98 -32.95 -14.27
CA ALA A 104 -2.46 -31.97 -13.31
C ALA A 104 -1.57 -32.63 -12.25
N ILE A 105 -2.06 -33.72 -11.63
CA ILE A 105 -1.33 -34.46 -10.60
C ILE A 105 -0.11 -35.18 -11.20
N ALA A 106 -0.26 -35.80 -12.38
CA ALA A 106 0.86 -36.46 -13.06
C ALA A 106 1.98 -35.47 -13.41
N TYR A 107 1.65 -34.28 -13.91
CA TYR A 107 2.64 -33.24 -14.21
C TYR A 107 3.36 -32.76 -12.97
N ALA A 108 2.64 -32.58 -11.86
CA ALA A 108 3.24 -32.18 -10.59
C ALA A 108 4.20 -33.27 -10.07
N HIS A 109 3.76 -34.53 -10.08
CA HIS A 109 4.59 -35.67 -9.70
C HIS A 109 5.85 -35.78 -10.57
N ASP A 110 5.72 -35.73 -11.88
CA ASP A 110 6.84 -35.81 -12.82
C ASP A 110 7.84 -34.68 -12.56
N PHE A 111 7.38 -33.45 -12.35
CA PHE A 111 8.27 -32.33 -12.09
C PHE A 111 9.03 -32.50 -10.77
N ILE A 112 8.34 -32.85 -9.68
CA ILE A 112 8.98 -33.03 -8.37
C ILE A 112 9.93 -34.24 -8.37
N ALA A 113 9.46 -35.41 -8.77
CA ALA A 113 10.21 -36.65 -8.66
C ALA A 113 11.24 -36.83 -9.77
N GLN A 114 10.90 -36.55 -11.03
CA GLN A 114 11.78 -36.84 -12.18
C GLN A 114 12.65 -35.64 -12.54
N GLU A 115 12.08 -34.43 -12.60
CA GLU A 115 12.85 -33.25 -13.00
C GLU A 115 13.71 -32.70 -11.86
N LEU A 116 13.22 -32.71 -10.62
CA LEU A 116 13.95 -32.18 -9.47
C LEU A 116 14.63 -33.26 -8.63
N GLY A 117 14.24 -34.54 -8.78
CA GLY A 117 14.81 -35.63 -8.00
C GLY A 117 14.43 -35.57 -6.52
N LEU A 118 13.29 -34.95 -6.19
CA LEU A 118 12.82 -34.80 -4.82
C LEU A 118 11.91 -35.96 -4.43
N GLU A 119 11.96 -36.33 -3.14
CA GLU A 119 11.02 -37.28 -2.56
C GLU A 119 9.81 -36.53 -1.98
N ILE A 120 8.61 -36.96 -2.38
CA ILE A 120 7.36 -36.49 -1.80
C ILE A 120 7.19 -37.18 -0.44
N SER A 121 7.11 -36.41 0.64
CA SER A 121 6.92 -36.97 1.98
C SER A 121 5.48 -37.43 2.19
N TYR A 122 4.52 -36.59 1.82
CA TYR A 122 3.11 -36.93 1.75
C TYR A 122 2.35 -35.95 0.86
N VAL A 123 1.12 -36.33 0.52
CA VAL A 123 0.16 -35.45 -0.13
C VAL A 123 -1.14 -35.42 0.66
N THR A 124 -1.90 -34.35 0.55
CA THR A 124 -3.26 -34.24 1.12
C THR A 124 -4.32 -34.33 0.02
N PHE A 125 -5.53 -34.74 0.36
CA PHE A 125 -6.71 -34.61 -0.50
C PHE A 125 -7.93 -34.19 0.34
N TYR A 126 -8.86 -33.52 -0.31
CA TYR A 126 -10.03 -32.95 0.35
C TYR A 126 -11.00 -34.03 0.86
N LYS A 127 -11.35 -33.99 2.15
CA LYS A 127 -12.23 -34.95 2.81
C LYS A 127 -13.71 -34.82 2.44
N GLY A 128 -14.10 -33.68 1.85
CA GLY A 128 -15.51 -33.35 1.59
C GLY A 128 -16.21 -32.67 2.77
N ASN A 129 -17.41 -32.17 2.49
CA ASN A 129 -18.39 -31.68 3.46
C ASN A 129 -19.82 -31.92 2.90
N ASP A 130 -20.83 -31.35 3.56
CA ASP A 130 -22.24 -31.55 3.15
C ASP A 130 -22.55 -31.00 1.74
N ASN A 131 -21.77 -30.03 1.25
CA ASN A 131 -22.00 -29.37 -0.04
C ASN A 131 -21.06 -29.84 -1.15
N VAL A 132 -19.87 -30.35 -0.79
CA VAL A 132 -18.79 -30.69 -1.72
C VAL A 132 -18.32 -32.10 -1.42
N PRO A 133 -18.36 -33.02 -2.39
CA PRO A 133 -17.97 -34.41 -2.15
C PRO A 133 -16.49 -34.53 -1.83
N ARG A 134 -16.16 -35.65 -1.18
CA ARG A 134 -14.77 -36.09 -0.95
C ARG A 134 -14.03 -36.30 -2.26
N ASP A 135 -12.78 -35.85 -2.32
CA ASP A 135 -11.94 -35.93 -3.52
C ASP A 135 -11.26 -37.31 -3.67
N GLU A 136 -12.07 -38.33 -3.98
CA GLU A 136 -11.59 -39.69 -4.22
C GLU A 136 -10.73 -39.82 -5.48
N ASP A 137 -10.91 -38.93 -6.45
CA ASP A 137 -10.17 -38.99 -7.72
C ASP A 137 -8.70 -38.65 -7.49
N SER A 138 -8.41 -37.54 -6.79
CA SER A 138 -7.03 -37.17 -6.45
C SER A 138 -6.34 -38.25 -5.61
N ARG A 139 -7.07 -38.84 -4.64
CA ARG A 139 -6.56 -39.94 -3.81
C ARG A 139 -6.11 -41.13 -4.65
N LYS A 140 -6.93 -41.57 -5.60
CA LYS A 140 -6.61 -42.71 -6.48
C LYS A 140 -5.45 -42.39 -7.41
N ILE A 141 -5.43 -41.19 -7.99
CA ILE A 141 -4.35 -40.78 -8.91
C ILE A 141 -3.00 -40.81 -8.20
N TRP A 142 -2.90 -40.25 -6.99
CA TRP A 142 -1.66 -40.30 -6.21
C TRP A 142 -1.23 -41.73 -5.84
N GLN A 143 -2.21 -42.59 -5.52
CA GLN A 143 -1.95 -44.00 -5.22
C GLN A 143 -1.38 -44.74 -6.44
N GLU A 144 -1.93 -44.49 -7.63
CA GLU A 144 -1.45 -45.07 -8.89
C GLU A 144 -0.05 -44.57 -9.28
N LEU A 145 0.30 -43.32 -8.92
CA LEU A 145 1.65 -42.76 -9.09
C LEU A 145 2.65 -43.28 -8.05
N GLY A 146 2.22 -44.11 -7.09
CA GLY A 146 3.09 -44.77 -6.12
C GLY A 146 3.38 -43.95 -4.86
N VAL A 147 2.68 -42.83 -4.63
CA VAL A 147 2.79 -42.07 -3.38
C VAL A 147 2.13 -42.87 -2.25
N LYS A 148 2.92 -43.19 -1.22
CA LYS A 148 2.46 -44.07 -0.13
C LYS A 148 1.69 -43.33 0.96
N ASN A 149 2.13 -42.11 1.30
CA ASN A 149 1.54 -41.31 2.38
C ASN A 149 0.54 -40.31 1.78
N ILE A 150 -0.72 -40.72 1.73
CA ILE A 150 -1.83 -39.90 1.21
C ILE A 150 -2.77 -39.63 2.39
N ARG A 151 -2.85 -38.36 2.80
CA ARG A 151 -3.59 -37.93 3.99
C ARG A 151 -4.88 -37.25 3.59
N GLU A 152 -5.91 -37.48 4.37
CA GLU A 152 -7.18 -36.78 4.25
C GLU A 152 -7.14 -35.50 5.08
N ASP A 153 -7.70 -34.41 4.55
CA ASP A 153 -7.78 -33.13 5.28
C ASP A 153 -9.08 -32.35 4.99
N GLY A 154 -9.42 -31.42 5.88
CA GLY A 154 -10.67 -30.68 5.90
C GLY A 154 -10.67 -29.38 5.11
N ASN A 155 -11.22 -28.34 5.74
CA ASN A 155 -11.50 -27.05 5.10
C ASN A 155 -10.25 -26.33 4.61
N ASP A 156 -9.08 -26.66 5.18
CA ASP A 156 -7.78 -26.11 4.78
C ASP A 156 -7.38 -26.53 3.36
N VAL A 157 -7.95 -27.65 2.87
CA VAL A 157 -7.68 -28.21 1.53
C VAL A 157 -8.88 -28.00 0.59
N PHE A 158 -9.67 -26.95 0.85
CA PHE A 158 -10.61 -26.36 -0.11
C PHE A 158 -10.23 -24.89 -0.32
N TRP A 159 -9.80 -24.55 -1.53
CA TRP A 159 -9.29 -23.22 -1.82
C TRP A 159 -10.32 -22.34 -2.53
N GLY A 160 -10.33 -21.07 -2.12
CA GLY A 160 -11.11 -20.01 -2.74
C GLY A 160 -12.48 -19.72 -2.10
N PRO A 161 -13.18 -18.71 -2.64
CA PRO A 161 -12.70 -17.83 -3.70
C PRO A 161 -11.69 -16.78 -3.18
N THR A 162 -10.82 -16.29 -4.06
CA THR A 162 -9.97 -15.14 -3.73
C THR A 162 -10.80 -13.85 -3.82
N GLY A 163 -10.76 -13.01 -2.80
CA GLY A 163 -11.55 -11.77 -2.74
C GLY A 163 -13.02 -12.01 -2.37
N ASN A 164 -13.94 -11.26 -3.00
CA ASN A 164 -15.36 -11.25 -2.62
C ASN A 164 -16.25 -12.27 -3.38
N SER A 165 -15.72 -12.94 -4.39
CA SER A 165 -16.38 -14.01 -5.16
C SER A 165 -15.38 -14.61 -6.15
N GLY A 166 -15.66 -15.79 -6.70
CA GLY A 166 -14.84 -16.38 -7.76
C GLY A 166 -14.83 -17.90 -7.83
N PRO A 167 -14.02 -18.46 -8.75
CA PRO A 167 -13.75 -19.89 -8.83
C PRO A 167 -13.12 -20.43 -7.53
N CYS A 168 -13.47 -21.66 -7.17
CA CYS A 168 -12.99 -22.37 -6.00
C CYS A 168 -13.18 -23.88 -6.15
N GLY A 169 -12.55 -24.65 -5.27
CA GLY A 169 -12.84 -26.07 -5.17
C GLY A 169 -11.85 -26.89 -4.35
N PRO A 170 -12.00 -28.22 -4.39
CA PRO A 170 -11.11 -29.16 -3.72
C PRO A 170 -9.66 -29.02 -4.18
N THR A 171 -8.74 -29.25 -3.26
CA THR A 171 -7.30 -29.15 -3.52
C THR A 171 -6.59 -30.47 -3.19
N THR A 172 -5.41 -30.65 -3.75
CA THR A 172 -4.40 -31.57 -3.23
C THR A 172 -3.10 -30.83 -3.02
N GLU A 173 -2.46 -31.02 -1.87
CA GLU A 173 -1.22 -30.32 -1.50
C GLU A 173 -0.07 -31.31 -1.37
N ILE A 174 1.11 -30.90 -1.81
CA ILE A 174 2.31 -31.73 -1.92
C ILE A 174 3.34 -31.23 -0.91
N TYR A 175 3.76 -32.13 -0.03
CA TYR A 175 4.74 -31.84 1.02
C TYR A 175 6.06 -32.57 0.76
N CYS A 176 7.15 -31.84 0.88
CA CYS A 176 8.51 -32.38 0.83
C CYS A 176 9.28 -31.98 2.10
N LYS A 177 10.29 -32.77 2.46
CA LYS A 177 11.16 -32.44 3.59
C LYS A 177 12.20 -31.39 3.21
N ASN A 178 12.38 -30.38 4.05
CA ASN A 178 13.56 -29.51 3.98
C ASN A 178 14.78 -30.18 4.65
N GLU A 179 15.93 -29.50 4.68
CA GLU A 179 17.14 -30.04 5.32
C GLU A 179 17.02 -30.20 6.84
N ALA A 180 16.06 -29.51 7.48
CA ALA A 180 15.75 -29.69 8.89
C ALA A 180 14.86 -30.92 9.16
N GLY A 181 14.39 -31.61 8.11
CA GLY A 181 13.48 -32.76 8.20
C GLY A 181 12.00 -32.37 8.38
N GLU A 182 11.70 -31.08 8.34
CA GLU A 182 10.35 -30.53 8.47
C GLU A 182 9.58 -30.70 7.15
N ASP A 183 8.31 -31.04 7.24
CA ASP A 183 7.44 -31.14 6.07
C ASP A 183 6.97 -29.75 5.66
N VAL A 184 7.33 -29.34 4.45
CA VAL A 184 7.00 -28.04 3.87
C VAL A 184 6.06 -28.27 2.68
N GLU A 185 4.90 -27.58 2.70
CA GLU A 185 4.01 -27.51 1.54
C GLU A 185 4.71 -26.74 0.42
N ILE A 186 5.06 -27.43 -0.67
CA ILE A 186 5.76 -26.81 -1.80
C ILE A 186 4.82 -26.48 -2.97
N TRP A 187 3.69 -27.17 -3.08
CA TRP A 187 2.78 -27.04 -4.22
C TRP A 187 1.36 -27.47 -3.86
N ASN A 188 0.39 -26.63 -4.18
CA ASN A 188 -1.03 -26.98 -4.19
C ASN A 188 -1.59 -27.04 -5.61
N ILE A 189 -2.56 -27.93 -5.82
CA ILE A 189 -3.30 -28.12 -7.07
C ILE A 189 -4.78 -27.98 -6.74
N VAL A 190 -5.35 -26.83 -7.06
CA VAL A 190 -6.75 -26.48 -6.86
C VAL A 190 -7.55 -26.85 -8.11
N PHE A 191 -8.65 -27.57 -7.89
CA PHE A 191 -9.59 -27.97 -8.92
C PHE A 191 -10.80 -27.05 -8.87
N ASN A 192 -10.79 -26.01 -9.70
CA ASN A 192 -11.90 -25.06 -9.82
C ASN A 192 -13.11 -25.76 -10.44
N GLU A 193 -13.94 -26.33 -9.57
CA GLU A 193 -15.19 -27.04 -9.91
C GLU A 193 -16.41 -26.19 -9.61
N TYR A 194 -16.26 -25.17 -8.76
CA TYR A 194 -17.35 -24.34 -8.29
C TYR A 194 -17.04 -22.86 -8.45
N PHE A 195 -18.09 -22.07 -8.60
CA PHE A 195 -18.07 -20.62 -8.44
C PHE A 195 -18.77 -20.26 -7.13
N CYS A 196 -18.10 -19.49 -6.28
CA CYS A 196 -18.65 -18.98 -5.03
C CYS A 196 -19.08 -17.51 -5.20
N ASN A 197 -20.32 -17.19 -4.86
CA ASN A 197 -20.90 -15.84 -5.01
C ASN A 197 -20.59 -14.87 -3.85
N GLY A 198 -19.79 -15.29 -2.86
CA GLY A 198 -19.36 -14.47 -1.73
C GLY A 198 -17.89 -14.71 -1.37
N SER A 199 -17.36 -13.98 -0.38
CA SER A 199 -16.01 -14.21 0.13
C SER A 199 -15.92 -15.55 0.86
N ARG A 200 -14.68 -16.03 1.10
CA ARG A 200 -14.45 -17.22 1.93
C ARG A 200 -15.11 -17.11 3.32
N GLU A 201 -15.00 -15.94 3.96
CA GLU A 201 -15.64 -15.70 5.26
C GLU A 201 -17.17 -15.84 5.20
N LYS A 202 -17.80 -15.36 4.11
CA LYS A 202 -19.25 -15.52 3.91
C LYS A 202 -19.62 -16.97 3.66
N LEU A 203 -18.82 -17.69 2.87
CA LEU A 203 -19.02 -19.12 2.63
C LEU A 203 -18.94 -19.92 3.94
N ASP A 204 -17.94 -19.65 4.76
CA ASP A 204 -17.74 -20.31 6.06
C ASP A 204 -18.89 -20.01 7.04
N LYS A 205 -19.56 -18.85 6.92
CA LYS A 205 -20.77 -18.48 7.68
C LYS A 205 -22.08 -19.00 7.07
N GLY A 206 -22.04 -19.65 5.91
CA GLY A 206 -23.24 -20.06 5.17
C GLY A 206 -24.02 -18.91 4.52
N GLU A 207 -23.38 -17.75 4.36
CA GLU A 207 -23.92 -16.54 3.72
C GLU A 207 -23.59 -16.47 2.21
N ALA A 208 -22.88 -17.46 1.68
CA ALA A 208 -22.56 -17.61 0.26
C ALA A 208 -22.85 -19.04 -0.21
N SER A 209 -23.07 -19.20 -1.52
CA SER A 209 -23.39 -20.48 -2.16
C SER A 209 -22.38 -20.85 -3.23
N LEU A 210 -22.29 -22.16 -3.49
CA LEU A 210 -21.45 -22.74 -4.53
C LEU A 210 -22.32 -23.17 -5.73
N GLU A 211 -21.90 -22.77 -6.93
CA GLU A 211 -22.50 -23.19 -8.19
C GLU A 211 -21.47 -23.98 -9.01
N LYS A 212 -21.85 -25.09 -9.62
CA LYS A 212 -20.90 -25.91 -10.38
C LYS A 212 -20.52 -25.20 -11.69
N LEU A 213 -19.23 -25.20 -12.01
CA LEU A 213 -18.70 -24.65 -13.27
C LEU A 213 -18.95 -25.63 -14.44
N ASP A 214 -19.12 -25.07 -15.64
CA ASP A 214 -19.30 -25.85 -16.88
C ASP A 214 -18.06 -26.64 -17.28
N VAL A 215 -16.89 -26.10 -16.94
CA VAL A 215 -15.59 -26.72 -17.19
C VAL A 215 -14.80 -26.82 -15.91
N LEU A 216 -14.09 -27.93 -15.74
CA LEU A 216 -13.11 -28.07 -14.68
C LEU A 216 -11.90 -27.17 -14.97
N GLY A 217 -11.61 -26.27 -14.05
CA GLY A 217 -10.38 -25.49 -14.05
C GLY A 217 -9.27 -26.15 -13.25
N VAL A 218 -8.04 -26.07 -13.76
CA VAL A 218 -6.83 -26.36 -12.98
C VAL A 218 -6.17 -25.04 -12.62
N ASP A 219 -5.90 -24.88 -11.34
CA ASP A 219 -5.12 -23.79 -10.75
C ASP A 219 -4.06 -24.41 -9.87
N THR A 220 -2.80 -24.01 -10.03
CA THR A 220 -1.75 -24.51 -9.15
C THR A 220 -0.91 -23.38 -8.60
N GLY A 221 -0.56 -23.46 -7.32
CA GLY A 221 0.37 -22.55 -6.67
C GLY A 221 1.55 -23.29 -6.07
N MET A 222 2.72 -23.20 -6.70
CA MET A 222 3.98 -23.67 -6.13
C MET A 222 4.73 -22.50 -5.49
N GLY A 223 4.96 -22.57 -4.19
CA GLY A 223 5.73 -21.57 -3.45
C GLY A 223 7.20 -21.67 -3.81
N PHE A 224 7.70 -20.73 -4.61
CA PHE A 224 9.04 -20.84 -5.21
C PHE A 224 10.15 -20.89 -4.16
N GLU A 225 10.09 -19.99 -3.18
CA GLU A 225 11.04 -19.92 -2.08
C GLU A 225 11.04 -21.18 -1.22
N ARG A 226 9.87 -21.77 -0.98
CA ARG A 226 9.74 -23.05 -0.26
C ARG A 226 10.35 -24.21 -1.06
N LEU A 227 10.07 -24.28 -2.37
CA LEU A 227 10.69 -25.26 -3.25
C LEU A 227 12.22 -25.13 -3.22
N LEU A 228 12.75 -23.91 -3.29
CA LEU A 228 14.19 -23.67 -3.27
C LEU A 228 14.84 -24.17 -1.98
N ALA A 229 14.18 -23.98 -0.83
CA ALA A 229 14.70 -24.51 0.43
C ALA A 229 14.90 -26.03 0.36
N THR A 230 13.94 -26.76 -0.23
CA THR A 230 14.04 -28.20 -0.46
C THR A 230 15.12 -28.55 -1.50
N VAL A 231 15.10 -27.94 -2.69
CA VAL A 231 16.03 -28.27 -3.79
C VAL A 231 17.48 -27.91 -3.48
N GLN A 232 17.70 -26.89 -2.67
CA GLN A 232 19.03 -26.42 -2.27
C GLN A 232 19.49 -26.99 -0.93
N LYS A 233 18.71 -27.90 -0.31
CA LYS A 233 19.03 -28.51 0.99
C LYS A 233 19.31 -27.46 2.06
N LYS A 234 18.37 -26.53 2.20
CA LYS A 234 18.39 -25.46 3.19
C LYS A 234 17.35 -25.70 4.26
N LYS A 235 17.60 -25.15 5.46
CA LYS A 235 16.69 -25.33 6.60
C LYS A 235 15.48 -24.42 6.54
N ASN A 236 15.60 -23.29 5.85
CA ASN A 236 14.55 -22.30 5.69
C ASN A 236 14.71 -21.53 4.38
N VAL A 237 13.67 -20.79 4.01
CA VAL A 237 13.63 -20.00 2.77
C VAL A 237 14.72 -18.91 2.71
N TYR A 238 15.15 -18.37 3.85
CA TYR A 238 16.15 -17.30 3.96
C TYR A 238 17.59 -17.78 3.78
N GLU A 239 17.81 -19.09 3.76
CA GLU A 239 19.12 -19.70 3.48
C GLU A 239 19.34 -20.01 1.99
N THR A 240 18.32 -19.76 1.15
CA THR A 240 18.37 -19.95 -0.30
C THR A 240 19.17 -18.86 -1.01
N ASP A 241 19.48 -19.07 -2.29
CA ASP A 241 20.15 -18.08 -3.15
C ASP A 241 19.29 -16.83 -3.47
N LEU A 242 18.04 -16.77 -2.99
CA LEU A 242 17.20 -15.58 -3.06
C LEU A 242 17.38 -14.62 -1.87
N PHE A 243 18.23 -15.00 -0.92
CA PHE A 243 18.47 -14.29 0.32
C PHE A 243 19.97 -14.30 0.67
N ASN A 244 20.37 -13.57 1.71
CA ASN A 244 21.77 -13.43 2.09
C ASN A 244 22.11 -14.21 3.37
N ASN A 245 21.40 -15.32 3.62
CA ASN A 245 21.67 -16.26 4.72
C ASN A 245 21.52 -15.60 6.11
N GLU A 246 20.45 -14.83 6.26
CA GLU A 246 20.05 -14.11 7.45
C GLU A 246 19.93 -15.08 8.65
N LYS A 247 20.62 -14.75 9.75
CA LYS A 247 20.83 -15.65 10.89
C LYS A 247 19.76 -15.51 11.95
N THR A 248 19.27 -14.30 12.18
CA THR A 248 18.25 -14.03 13.20
C THR A 248 16.88 -13.79 12.57
N LYS A 249 15.81 -13.92 13.37
CA LYS A 249 14.44 -13.63 12.93
C LYS A 249 14.32 -12.17 12.46
N GLU A 250 14.98 -11.25 13.14
CA GLU A 250 14.98 -9.82 12.82
C GLU A 250 15.66 -9.53 11.48
N GLU A 251 16.82 -10.13 11.21
CA GLU A 251 17.50 -9.99 9.92
C GLU A 251 16.62 -10.48 8.77
N ARG A 252 15.92 -11.61 8.97
CA ARG A 252 14.98 -12.18 7.99
C ARG A 252 13.78 -11.28 7.72
N ILE A 253 13.21 -10.68 8.77
CA ILE A 253 12.12 -9.71 8.64
C ILE A 253 12.61 -8.50 7.83
N VAL A 254 13.81 -7.99 8.09
CA VAL A 254 14.38 -6.87 7.33
C VAL A 254 14.54 -7.25 5.86
N ALA A 255 15.16 -8.38 5.55
CA ALA A 255 15.38 -8.83 4.18
C ALA A 255 14.06 -9.02 3.41
N ASP A 256 13.08 -9.72 4.00
CA ASP A 256 11.77 -9.94 3.39
C ASP A 256 11.03 -8.62 3.14
N HIS A 257 10.93 -7.75 4.13
CA HIS A 257 10.13 -6.53 4.01
C HIS A 257 10.78 -5.50 3.09
N VAL A 258 12.11 -5.41 3.03
CA VAL A 258 12.81 -4.58 2.04
C VAL A 258 12.59 -5.14 0.63
N LYS A 259 12.67 -6.47 0.46
CA LYS A 259 12.37 -7.16 -0.81
C LYS A 259 10.95 -6.84 -1.26
N ALA A 260 9.95 -7.08 -0.43
CA ALA A 260 8.56 -6.78 -0.74
C ALA A 260 8.34 -5.30 -1.09
N SER A 261 8.91 -4.39 -0.30
CA SER A 261 8.78 -2.94 -0.53
C SER A 261 9.38 -2.52 -1.87
N LEU A 262 10.54 -3.06 -2.24
CA LEU A 262 11.21 -2.80 -3.50
C LEU A 262 10.37 -3.26 -4.70
N PHE A 263 9.80 -4.46 -4.63
CA PHE A 263 8.89 -4.97 -5.67
C PHE A 263 7.60 -4.15 -5.77
N MET A 264 7.02 -3.75 -4.64
CA MET A 264 5.80 -2.94 -4.61
C MET A 264 6.03 -1.55 -5.24
N ILE A 265 7.16 -0.90 -4.96
CA ILE A 265 7.48 0.41 -5.57
C ILE A 265 7.80 0.28 -7.06
N SER A 266 8.49 -0.79 -7.44
CA SER A 266 8.78 -1.10 -8.84
C SER A 266 7.49 -1.26 -9.66
N ASP A 267 6.44 -1.83 -9.05
CA ASP A 267 5.10 -1.96 -9.65
C ASP A 267 4.19 -0.72 -9.45
N GLY A 268 4.74 0.40 -8.96
CA GLY A 268 4.07 1.70 -8.95
C GLY A 268 3.43 2.13 -7.63
N VAL A 269 3.60 1.37 -6.54
CA VAL A 269 3.07 1.74 -5.22
C VAL A 269 3.95 2.83 -4.59
N THR A 270 3.33 3.84 -3.99
CA THR A 270 4.03 4.89 -3.22
C THR A 270 3.61 4.88 -1.75
N PRO A 271 4.51 5.12 -0.79
CA PRO A 271 4.16 5.13 0.64
C PRO A 271 3.07 6.16 0.95
N SER A 272 1.97 5.74 1.58
CA SER A 272 0.82 6.61 1.90
C SER A 272 0.16 6.22 3.22
N ASN A 273 -0.94 6.90 3.59
CA ASN A 273 -1.74 6.60 4.78
C ASN A 273 -2.92 5.64 4.51
N THR A 274 -3.14 5.21 3.26
CA THR A 274 -4.30 4.39 2.89
C THR A 274 -3.99 3.31 1.87
N GLY A 275 -4.75 2.22 1.87
CA GLY A 275 -4.69 1.16 0.85
C GLY A 275 -3.29 0.54 0.68
N ALA A 276 -2.89 0.28 -0.57
CA ALA A 276 -1.60 -0.33 -0.89
C ALA A 276 -0.40 0.48 -0.38
N GLY A 277 -0.49 1.82 -0.42
CA GLY A 277 0.59 2.69 0.08
C GLY A 277 0.75 2.66 1.60
N TYR A 278 -0.33 2.40 2.34
CA TYR A 278 -0.26 2.15 3.78
C TYR A 278 0.44 0.83 4.10
N VAL A 279 0.14 -0.24 3.35
CA VAL A 279 0.82 -1.53 3.51
C VAL A 279 2.32 -1.40 3.21
N LEU A 280 2.68 -0.72 2.11
CA LEU A 280 4.08 -0.41 1.79
C LEU A 280 4.78 0.30 2.94
N ARG A 281 4.16 1.36 3.47
CA ARG A 281 4.70 2.10 4.60
C ARG A 281 4.87 1.21 5.83
N ARG A 282 3.90 0.34 6.14
CA ARG A 282 3.98 -0.60 7.27
C ARG A 282 5.19 -1.53 7.13
N LEU A 283 5.42 -2.11 5.95
CA LEU A 283 6.56 -3.00 5.70
C LEU A 283 7.90 -2.28 5.87
N ILE A 284 8.05 -1.09 5.28
CA ILE A 284 9.27 -0.26 5.42
C ILE A 284 9.51 0.05 6.90
N ARG A 285 8.49 0.52 7.62
CA ARG A 285 8.63 0.90 9.04
C ARG A 285 8.96 -0.30 9.94
N ARG A 286 8.38 -1.47 9.67
CA ARG A 286 8.70 -2.71 10.38
C ARG A 286 10.14 -3.17 10.09
N ALA A 287 10.63 -3.05 8.85
CA ALA A 287 12.04 -3.28 8.53
C ALA A 287 12.96 -2.30 9.29
N VAL A 288 12.64 -1.00 9.31
CA VAL A 288 13.42 0.01 10.04
C VAL A 288 13.46 -0.25 11.55
N ARG A 289 12.36 -0.76 12.13
CA ARG A 289 12.30 -1.13 13.56
C ARG A 289 13.37 -2.17 13.93
N PHE A 290 13.53 -3.18 13.09
CA PHE A 290 14.48 -4.27 13.31
C PHE A 290 15.89 -3.97 12.79
N SER A 291 16.05 -3.04 11.85
CA SER A 291 17.35 -2.69 11.28
C SER A 291 18.04 -1.54 12.03
N LYS A 292 19.23 -1.83 12.57
CA LYS A 292 20.14 -0.81 13.14
C LYS A 292 20.87 0.01 12.08
N GLN A 293 20.98 -0.49 10.85
CA GLN A 293 21.73 0.13 9.76
C GLN A 293 20.79 0.66 8.67
N PRO A 294 21.20 1.65 7.86
CA PRO A 294 20.44 2.11 6.70
C PRO A 294 20.02 0.95 5.78
N LEU A 295 18.79 0.97 5.27
CA LEU A 295 18.26 -0.10 4.42
C LEU A 295 18.90 -0.14 3.02
N ALA A 296 19.62 0.91 2.61
CA ALA A 296 20.28 1.03 1.31
C ALA A 296 21.16 -0.17 0.95
N GLN A 297 21.88 -0.73 1.92
CA GLN A 297 22.73 -1.91 1.67
C GLN A 297 21.89 -3.15 1.33
N GLU A 298 20.73 -3.31 1.97
CA GLU A 298 19.84 -4.45 1.72
C GLU A 298 19.15 -4.32 0.35
N ILE A 299 18.74 -3.10 -0.02
CA ILE A 299 18.20 -2.79 -1.35
C ILE A 299 19.17 -3.23 -2.45
N GLU A 300 20.46 -2.88 -2.33
CA GLU A 300 21.47 -3.23 -3.33
C GLU A 300 21.72 -4.74 -3.42
N LYS A 301 21.69 -5.46 -2.30
CA LYS A 301 21.78 -6.93 -2.30
C LYS A 301 20.61 -7.54 -3.06
N ILE A 302 19.38 -7.10 -2.79
CA ILE A 302 18.18 -7.63 -3.46
C ILE A 302 18.21 -7.30 -4.96
N LYS A 303 18.58 -6.07 -5.34
CA LYS A 303 18.77 -5.69 -6.76
C LYS A 303 19.79 -6.59 -7.46
N LYS A 304 20.87 -6.97 -6.77
CA LYS A 304 21.88 -7.90 -7.30
C LYS A 304 21.33 -9.32 -7.49
N ILE A 305 20.57 -9.85 -6.52
CA ILE A 305 19.96 -11.19 -6.57
C ILE A 305 19.01 -11.31 -7.78
N TYR A 306 18.19 -10.29 -8.01
CA TYR A 306 17.18 -10.29 -9.08
C TYR A 306 17.66 -9.67 -10.40
N LYS A 307 18.96 -9.34 -10.51
CA LYS A 307 19.53 -8.75 -11.72
C LYS A 307 19.31 -9.66 -12.92
N GLY A 308 18.69 -9.13 -13.98
CA GLY A 308 18.36 -9.87 -15.19
C GLY A 308 17.09 -10.71 -15.11
N VAL A 309 16.39 -10.69 -13.96
CA VAL A 309 15.06 -11.30 -13.78
C VAL A 309 14.00 -10.21 -13.76
N TYR A 310 14.17 -9.21 -12.88
CA TYR A 310 13.29 -8.05 -12.79
C TYR A 310 14.10 -6.76 -12.81
N ILE A 311 13.48 -5.69 -13.30
CA ILE A 311 14.01 -4.33 -13.17
C ILE A 311 13.45 -3.77 -11.87
N LEU A 312 14.31 -3.64 -10.86
CA LEU A 312 13.93 -3.18 -9.54
C LEU A 312 14.44 -1.76 -9.28
N ASP A 313 13.52 -0.86 -8.95
CA ASP A 313 13.80 0.53 -8.63
C ASP A 313 12.87 1.02 -7.52
N ASP A 314 13.46 1.40 -6.39
CA ASP A 314 12.74 1.96 -5.25
C ASP A 314 12.41 3.44 -5.42
N LYS A 315 12.91 4.11 -6.46
CA LYS A 315 12.64 5.53 -6.77
C LYS A 315 12.90 6.47 -5.58
N GLY A 316 13.76 6.08 -4.64
CA GLY A 316 14.01 6.77 -3.37
C GLY A 316 12.91 6.63 -2.31
N GLY A 317 11.79 5.95 -2.60
CA GLY A 317 10.64 5.86 -1.71
C GLY A 317 10.91 5.13 -0.40
N ILE A 318 11.81 4.13 -0.41
CA ILE A 318 12.22 3.42 0.81
C ILE A 318 13.10 4.32 1.68
N GLU A 319 14.12 4.95 1.08
CA GLU A 319 15.04 5.84 1.80
C GLU A 319 14.30 7.05 2.40
N GLU A 320 13.38 7.66 1.64
CA GLU A 320 12.57 8.77 2.13
C GLU A 320 11.72 8.39 3.34
N GLU A 321 11.03 7.25 3.30
CA GLU A 321 10.19 6.78 4.41
C GLU A 321 11.06 6.32 5.60
N GLU A 322 12.20 5.67 5.35
CA GLU A 322 13.17 5.30 6.38
C GLU A 322 13.65 6.54 7.15
N ASN A 323 14.10 7.58 6.44
CA ASN A 323 14.58 8.82 7.05
C ASN A 323 13.50 9.50 7.90
N LYS A 324 12.26 9.54 7.41
CA LYS A 324 11.10 10.07 8.15
C LYS A 324 10.80 9.24 9.40
N PHE A 325 10.88 7.91 9.30
CA PHE A 325 10.47 7.03 10.39
C PHE A 325 11.55 6.84 11.46
N ARG A 326 12.85 6.80 11.12
CA ARG A 326 13.93 6.65 12.12
C ARG A 326 13.91 7.75 13.18
N GLN A 327 13.63 8.99 12.77
CA GLN A 327 13.47 10.13 13.70
C GLN A 327 12.31 9.91 14.66
N THR A 328 11.20 9.37 14.13
CA THR A 328 9.98 9.08 14.89
C THR A 328 10.19 7.92 15.86
N LEU A 329 10.83 6.85 15.40
CA LEU A 329 11.03 5.60 16.12
C LEU A 329 11.80 5.82 17.42
N GLN A 330 12.93 6.54 17.38
CA GLN A 330 13.76 6.75 18.56
C GLN A 330 13.00 7.46 19.69
N HIS A 331 12.19 8.46 19.35
CA HIS A 331 11.39 9.18 20.32
C HIS A 331 10.21 8.33 20.82
N SER A 332 9.51 7.67 19.89
CA SER A 332 8.32 6.87 20.21
C SER A 332 8.63 5.67 21.09
N LEU A 333 9.79 5.02 20.91
CA LEU A 333 10.24 3.94 21.79
C LEU A 333 10.40 4.43 23.24
N LYS A 334 10.97 5.63 23.46
CA LYS A 334 11.11 6.21 24.80
C LYS A 334 9.75 6.51 25.43
N GLU A 335 8.81 7.05 24.67
CA GLU A 335 7.46 7.35 25.17
C GLU A 335 6.66 6.06 25.44
N PHE A 336 6.82 5.03 24.62
CA PHE A 336 6.24 3.71 24.85
C PHE A 336 6.73 3.09 26.18
N GLU A 337 8.02 3.20 26.50
CA GLU A 337 8.54 2.72 27.80
C GLU A 337 7.91 3.42 29.00
N LYS A 338 7.55 4.69 28.87
CA LYS A 338 6.86 5.46 29.92
C LYS A 338 5.39 5.09 30.07
N GLY A 339 4.87 4.18 29.23
CA GLY A 339 3.46 3.77 29.26
C GLY A 339 2.52 4.79 28.61
N VAL A 340 3.01 5.60 27.67
CA VAL A 340 2.16 6.54 26.92
C VAL A 340 1.09 5.77 26.14
N ASP A 341 -0.12 6.32 26.13
CA ASP A 341 -1.29 5.74 25.48
C ASP A 341 -1.05 5.51 23.97
N PRO A 342 -1.40 4.34 23.42
CA PRO A 342 -1.25 4.03 21.99
C PRO A 342 -1.91 5.05 21.04
N PHE A 343 -3.04 5.64 21.44
CA PHE A 343 -3.68 6.71 20.68
C PHE A 343 -2.76 7.93 20.57
N ILE A 344 -2.12 8.34 21.68
CA ILE A 344 -1.17 9.46 21.68
C ILE A 344 0.07 9.11 20.85
N LEU A 345 0.59 7.88 20.96
CA LEU A 345 1.68 7.39 20.12
C LEU A 345 1.35 7.53 18.62
N ALA A 346 0.15 7.15 18.22
CA ALA A 346 -0.29 7.26 16.83
C ALA A 346 -0.54 8.72 16.39
N THR A 347 -1.31 9.49 17.14
CA THR A 347 -1.76 10.83 16.69
C THR A 347 -0.71 11.92 16.88
N THR A 348 0.02 11.88 17.99
CA THR A 348 0.97 12.94 18.36
C THR A 348 2.36 12.63 17.84
N TYR A 349 2.80 11.38 18.01
CA TYR A 349 4.16 10.97 17.67
C TYR A 349 4.26 10.31 16.30
N GLY A 350 3.13 9.97 15.64
CA GLY A 350 3.14 9.36 14.30
C GLY A 350 3.60 7.90 14.30
N PHE A 351 3.59 7.24 15.46
CA PHE A 351 4.02 5.88 15.65
C PHE A 351 2.86 4.90 15.36
N PRO A 352 3.00 4.02 14.35
CA PRO A 352 1.90 3.14 13.93
C PRO A 352 1.41 2.23 15.08
N ILE A 353 0.08 2.05 15.16
CA ILE A 353 -0.54 1.19 16.18
C ILE A 353 -0.07 -0.26 16.06
N GLU A 354 0.21 -0.73 14.85
CA GLU A 354 0.66 -2.10 14.59
C GLU A 354 2.02 -2.35 15.24
N LEU A 355 2.94 -1.38 15.15
CA LEU A 355 4.25 -1.48 15.81
C LEU A 355 4.13 -1.35 17.33
N THR A 356 3.18 -0.54 17.82
CA THR A 356 2.87 -0.49 19.26
C THR A 356 2.34 -1.83 19.76
N GLN A 357 1.49 -2.52 18.99
CA GLN A 357 0.97 -3.84 19.34
C GLN A 357 2.07 -4.90 19.38
N GLU A 358 2.96 -4.91 18.38
CA GLU A 358 4.13 -5.81 18.37
C GLU A 358 5.00 -5.61 19.62
N LEU A 359 5.36 -4.35 19.93
CA LEU A 359 6.16 -4.01 21.10
C LEU A 359 5.46 -4.38 22.42
N ALA A 360 4.14 -4.20 22.49
CA ALA A 360 3.36 -4.58 23.65
C ALA A 360 3.39 -6.10 23.86
N LYS A 361 3.16 -6.87 22.78
CA LYS A 361 3.17 -8.34 22.81
C LYS A 361 4.53 -8.88 23.27
N GLU A 362 5.64 -8.32 22.78
CA GLU A 362 7.00 -8.68 23.22
C GLU A 362 7.24 -8.44 24.72
N LYS A 363 6.53 -7.47 25.32
CA LYS A 363 6.60 -7.17 26.76
C LYS A 363 5.51 -7.85 27.58
N GLY A 364 4.73 -8.76 26.99
CA GLY A 364 3.60 -9.40 27.66
C GLY A 364 2.47 -8.42 28.02
N ARG A 365 2.33 -7.31 27.28
CA ARG A 365 1.27 -6.31 27.43
C ARG A 365 0.27 -6.45 26.30
N ASN A 366 -1.01 -6.24 26.59
CA ASN A 366 -2.06 -6.18 25.58
C ASN A 366 -2.49 -4.73 25.35
N ILE A 367 -2.71 -4.38 24.08
CA ILE A 367 -3.29 -3.10 23.69
C ILE A 367 -4.78 -3.28 23.47
N ASP A 368 -5.59 -2.43 24.11
CA ASP A 368 -7.02 -2.37 23.83
C ASP A 368 -7.27 -1.65 22.49
N LEU A 369 -7.40 -2.45 21.43
CA LEU A 369 -7.71 -1.95 20.10
C LEU A 369 -9.10 -1.31 20.00
N ALA A 370 -10.08 -1.77 20.80
CA ALA A 370 -11.42 -1.23 20.76
C ALA A 370 -11.42 0.21 21.31
N ASP A 371 -10.72 0.44 22.42
CA ASP A 371 -10.50 1.78 22.96
C ASP A 371 -9.70 2.68 22.00
N PHE A 372 -8.62 2.16 21.41
CA PHE A 372 -7.85 2.90 20.41
C PHE A 372 -8.72 3.35 19.21
N HIS A 373 -9.51 2.44 18.64
CA HIS A 373 -10.41 2.76 17.52
C HIS A 373 -11.50 3.75 17.92
N LYS A 374 -12.04 3.63 19.14
CA LYS A 374 -12.99 4.61 19.68
C LYS A 374 -12.39 6.00 19.75
N LYS A 375 -11.19 6.15 20.34
CA LYS A 375 -10.46 7.44 20.41
C LYS A 375 -10.13 7.99 19.03
N MET A 376 -9.73 7.14 18.09
CA MET A 376 -9.48 7.53 16.70
C MET A 376 -10.74 8.03 16.00
N ALA A 377 -11.89 7.37 16.19
CA ALA A 377 -13.16 7.79 15.62
C ALA A 377 -13.63 9.13 16.21
N GLU A 378 -13.47 9.34 17.52
CA GLU A 378 -13.75 10.62 18.18
C GLU A 378 -12.84 11.75 17.66
N HIS A 379 -11.54 11.47 17.50
CA HIS A 379 -10.57 12.40 16.93
C HIS A 379 -10.90 12.78 15.47
N GLN A 380 -11.32 11.82 14.65
CA GLN A 380 -11.78 12.08 13.29
C GLN A 380 -13.05 12.93 13.26
N LYS A 381 -14.03 12.63 14.13
CA LYS A 381 -15.25 13.44 14.26
C LYS A 381 -14.96 14.88 14.64
N LEU A 382 -14.01 15.13 15.55
CA LEU A 382 -13.57 16.49 15.93
C LEU A 382 -12.91 17.24 14.75
N SER A 383 -12.17 16.52 13.89
CA SER A 383 -11.62 17.08 12.65
C SER A 383 -12.70 17.41 11.62
N GLN A 384 -13.78 16.61 11.57
CA GLN A 384 -14.92 16.81 10.67
C GLN A 384 -15.90 17.88 11.16
N THR A 385 -16.18 18.01 12.46
CA THR A 385 -17.02 19.09 12.99
C THR A 385 -16.35 20.45 12.89
N SER A 386 -15.02 20.49 12.87
CA SER A 386 -14.29 21.72 12.55
C SER A 386 -14.28 22.08 11.06
N SER A 387 -14.86 21.25 10.18
CA SER A 387 -15.06 21.50 8.74
C SER A 387 -16.55 21.53 8.30
N ALA A 388 -17.46 20.91 9.06
CA ALA A 388 -18.90 20.98 8.84
C ALA A 388 -19.45 22.35 9.27
N GLY A 389 -19.83 23.19 8.29
CA GLY A 389 -20.30 24.57 8.49
C GLY A 389 -19.39 25.63 7.86
N MET A 390 -18.31 25.21 7.19
CA MET A 390 -17.40 26.14 6.50
C MET A 390 -17.78 26.30 5.02
N PHE A 391 -17.89 27.55 4.58
CA PHE A 391 -18.06 27.96 3.18
C PHE A 391 -16.73 27.86 2.40
N LYS A 392 -16.80 28.05 1.06
CA LYS A 392 -15.63 27.98 0.16
C LYS A 392 -14.47 28.85 0.66
N GLY A 393 -13.23 28.36 0.59
CA GLY A 393 -12.03 29.05 1.09
C GLY A 393 -11.80 28.88 2.60
N GLY A 394 -12.58 28.03 3.27
CA GLY A 394 -12.40 27.73 4.68
C GLY A 394 -13.04 28.77 5.63
N LEU A 395 -14.08 29.46 5.18
CA LEU A 395 -14.74 30.54 5.92
C LEU A 395 -15.88 30.02 6.80
N ALA A 396 -15.99 30.47 8.04
CA ALA A 396 -17.11 30.13 8.90
C ALA A 396 -18.40 30.90 8.53
N ASN A 397 -18.28 32.11 7.96
CA ASN A 397 -19.39 32.93 7.46
C ASN A 397 -18.89 33.98 6.44
N HIS A 398 -19.78 34.85 5.94
CA HIS A 398 -19.45 35.91 4.96
C HIS A 398 -19.51 37.32 5.56
N ASN A 399 -19.25 37.49 6.85
CA ASN A 399 -19.24 38.81 7.46
C ASN A 399 -17.93 39.57 7.16
N GLU A 400 -17.91 40.87 7.44
CA GLU A 400 -16.76 41.74 7.13
C GLU A 400 -15.46 41.28 7.80
N LYS A 401 -15.50 40.82 9.06
CA LYS A 401 -14.31 40.37 9.80
C LYS A 401 -13.71 39.10 9.19
N THR A 402 -14.56 38.13 8.86
CA THR A 402 -14.15 36.88 8.22
C THR A 402 -13.63 37.12 6.81
N ILE A 403 -14.22 38.05 6.05
CA ILE A 403 -13.72 38.48 4.73
C ILE A 403 -12.32 39.12 4.84
N LYS A 404 -12.09 39.99 5.83
CA LYS A 404 -10.76 40.58 6.08
C LYS A 404 -9.74 39.50 6.41
N LEU A 405 -10.07 38.59 7.33
CA LEU A 405 -9.20 37.48 7.70
C LEU A 405 -8.93 36.52 6.53
N HIS A 406 -9.84 36.41 5.56
CA HIS A 406 -9.65 35.64 4.35
C HIS A 406 -8.58 36.23 3.43
N THR A 407 -8.59 37.53 3.19
CA THR A 407 -7.50 38.18 2.44
C THR A 407 -6.18 38.15 3.23
N ALA A 408 -6.23 38.27 4.56
CA ALA A 408 -5.03 38.13 5.39
C ALA A 408 -4.42 36.72 5.32
N HIS A 409 -5.25 35.67 5.16
CA HIS A 409 -4.79 34.30 4.92
C HIS A 409 -3.92 34.18 3.66
N HIS A 410 -4.33 34.83 2.55
CA HIS A 410 -3.54 34.84 1.31
C HIS A 410 -2.20 35.56 1.49
N LEU A 411 -2.19 36.71 2.18
CA LEU A 411 -0.95 37.42 2.50
C LEU A 411 -0.04 36.59 3.42
N LEU A 412 -0.61 35.86 4.38
CA LEU A 412 0.15 35.00 5.27
C LEU A 412 0.83 33.85 4.49
N LEU A 413 0.13 33.20 3.55
CA LEU A 413 0.72 32.16 2.70
C LEU A 413 1.86 32.73 1.84
N ALA A 414 1.65 33.90 1.23
CA ALA A 414 2.67 34.59 0.44
C ALA A 414 3.89 34.99 1.31
N GLY A 415 3.67 35.51 2.51
CA GLY A 415 4.71 35.90 3.45
C GLY A 415 5.53 34.72 3.95
N LEU A 416 4.90 33.60 4.28
CA LEU A 416 5.59 32.36 4.62
C LEU A 416 6.49 31.89 3.46
N LYS A 417 5.99 31.94 2.22
CA LYS A 417 6.79 31.58 1.04
C LYS A 417 7.96 32.53 0.79
N ALA A 418 7.77 33.82 1.04
CA ALA A 418 8.79 34.83 0.83
C ALA A 418 9.91 34.79 1.88
N ILE A 419 9.55 34.52 3.14
CA ILE A 419 10.48 34.63 4.28
C ILE A 419 11.05 33.28 4.69
N VAL A 420 10.24 32.21 4.68
CA VAL A 420 10.61 30.90 5.25
C VAL A 420 11.10 29.95 4.16
N ASP A 421 10.24 29.60 3.21
CA ASP A 421 10.60 28.72 2.08
C ASP A 421 9.56 28.84 0.95
N LYS A 422 10.03 29.09 -0.28
CA LYS A 422 9.19 29.19 -1.48
C LYS A 422 8.33 27.94 -1.74
N ASN A 423 8.71 26.79 -1.22
CA ASN A 423 8.02 25.50 -1.37
C ASN A 423 6.91 25.28 -0.33
N ILE A 424 6.69 26.23 0.59
CA ILE A 424 5.56 26.14 1.52
C ILE A 424 4.26 26.05 0.74
N LYS A 425 3.45 25.05 1.09
CA LYS A 425 2.12 24.81 0.54
C LYS A 425 1.10 24.70 1.66
N GLN A 426 -0.07 25.28 1.45
CA GLN A 426 -1.22 25.10 2.34
C GLN A 426 -1.64 23.62 2.40
N ARG A 427 -2.07 23.20 3.60
CA ARG A 427 -2.60 21.86 3.89
C ARG A 427 -3.95 21.90 4.59
N GLY A 428 -4.38 23.07 5.06
CA GLY A 428 -5.71 23.29 5.63
C GLY A 428 -5.90 24.76 6.01
N SER A 429 -7.16 25.19 6.03
CA SER A 429 -7.54 26.54 6.47
C SER A 429 -8.78 26.45 7.37
N ASN A 430 -8.91 27.38 8.32
CA ASN A 430 -10.14 27.65 9.06
C ASN A 430 -10.19 29.10 9.53
N ILE A 431 -11.17 29.85 9.05
CA ILE A 431 -11.27 31.29 9.24
C ILE A 431 -12.62 31.60 9.89
N THR A 432 -12.59 32.21 11.06
CA THR A 432 -13.78 32.64 11.81
C THR A 432 -13.78 34.17 11.94
N GLU A 433 -14.68 34.73 12.74
CA GLU A 433 -14.69 36.18 13.02
C GLU A 433 -13.56 36.58 13.97
N GLU A 434 -13.10 35.64 14.79
CA GLU A 434 -12.11 35.88 15.84
C GLU A 434 -10.68 35.55 15.41
N ARG A 435 -10.49 34.68 14.41
CA ARG A 435 -9.15 34.22 14.01
C ARG A 435 -9.11 33.61 12.62
N LEU A 436 -7.92 33.63 12.02
CA LEU A 436 -7.54 32.72 10.93
C LEU A 436 -6.61 31.63 11.45
N ARG A 437 -6.77 30.42 10.90
CA ARG A 437 -5.92 29.25 11.15
C ARG A 437 -5.45 28.72 9.80
N MET A 438 -4.15 28.64 9.59
CA MET A 438 -3.56 27.99 8.42
C MET A 438 -2.65 26.85 8.81
N ASP A 439 -2.84 25.72 8.16
CA ASP A 439 -1.94 24.57 8.20
C ASP A 439 -1.10 24.57 6.93
N PHE A 440 0.21 24.40 7.06
CA PHE A 440 1.14 24.47 5.94
C PHE A 440 2.29 23.49 6.09
N LEU A 441 2.84 23.07 4.96
CA LEU A 441 4.02 22.20 4.94
C LEU A 441 5.23 22.95 5.49
N CYS A 442 5.75 22.47 6.61
CA CYS A 442 7.05 22.87 7.12
C CYS A 442 7.56 21.77 8.05
N GLY A 443 8.75 21.23 7.75
CA GLY A 443 9.33 20.10 8.48
C GLY A 443 9.83 20.45 9.89
N ARG A 444 9.86 21.74 10.24
CA ARG A 444 10.36 22.24 11.52
C ARG A 444 9.49 23.35 12.08
N LYS A 445 9.71 23.67 13.35
CA LYS A 445 9.11 24.86 13.99
C LYS A 445 9.71 26.14 13.39
N LEU A 446 8.87 27.16 13.21
CA LEU A 446 9.34 28.50 12.85
C LEU A 446 10.08 29.15 14.03
N THR A 447 11.20 29.82 13.76
CA THR A 447 11.88 30.61 14.78
C THR A 447 11.05 31.84 15.16
N ASP A 448 11.28 32.41 16.34
CA ASP A 448 10.59 33.64 16.74
C ASP A 448 10.91 34.81 15.79
N GLU A 449 12.14 34.82 15.25
CA GLU A 449 12.55 35.80 14.24
C GLU A 449 11.84 35.60 12.90
N GLU A 450 11.66 34.36 12.44
CA GLU A 450 10.90 34.07 11.21
C GLU A 450 9.44 34.48 11.36
N LYS A 451 8.81 34.15 12.48
CA LYS A 451 7.42 34.57 12.75
C LYS A 451 7.30 36.09 12.73
N LYS A 452 8.23 36.79 13.38
CA LYS A 452 8.26 38.25 13.36
C LYS A 452 8.45 38.80 11.95
N LYS A 453 9.38 38.27 11.17
CA LYS A 453 9.60 38.71 9.77
C LYS A 453 8.38 38.45 8.89
N VAL A 454 7.68 37.32 9.07
CA VAL A 454 6.43 37.04 8.33
C VAL A 454 5.34 38.03 8.74
N GLU A 455 5.17 38.30 10.04
CA GLU A 455 4.22 39.28 10.53
C GLU A 455 4.51 40.70 10.02
N ASP A 456 5.77 41.14 10.11
CA ASP A 456 6.22 42.43 9.60
C ASP A 456 5.99 42.52 8.07
N TRP A 457 6.32 41.46 7.33
CA TRP A 457 6.11 41.39 5.89
C TRP A 457 4.62 41.50 5.50
N VAL A 458 3.73 40.80 6.21
CA VAL A 458 2.27 40.90 5.95
C VAL A 458 1.78 42.31 6.23
N ASN A 459 2.21 42.93 7.33
CA ASN A 459 1.85 44.29 7.68
C ASN A 459 2.38 45.33 6.69
N ASP A 460 3.59 45.13 6.14
CA ASP A 460 4.13 45.97 5.07
C ASP A 460 3.23 45.90 3.81
N LYS A 461 2.78 44.71 3.43
CA LYS A 461 1.83 44.52 2.31
C LYS A 461 0.45 45.08 2.57
N ILE A 462 0.00 45.11 3.82
CA ILE A 462 -1.21 45.83 4.22
C ILE A 462 -1.01 47.35 4.04
N LYS A 463 0.11 47.89 4.52
CA LYS A 463 0.43 49.32 4.44
C LYS A 463 0.58 49.83 3.00
N GLU A 464 1.14 49.00 2.12
CA GLU A 464 1.27 49.29 0.68
C GLU A 464 -0.09 49.53 -0.01
N GLY A 465 -1.17 48.92 0.48
CA GLY A 465 -2.52 49.08 -0.08
C GLY A 465 -2.66 48.48 -1.47
N LEU A 466 -2.38 47.19 -1.58
CA LEU A 466 -2.43 46.40 -2.80
C LEU A 466 -3.88 46.14 -3.22
N ASN A 467 -4.11 46.02 -4.52
CA ASN A 467 -5.41 45.68 -5.08
C ASN A 467 -5.66 44.18 -4.95
N VAL A 468 -6.90 43.82 -4.61
CA VAL A 468 -7.35 42.44 -4.54
C VAL A 468 -8.40 42.24 -5.63
N VAL A 469 -8.06 41.46 -6.66
CA VAL A 469 -8.87 41.33 -7.87
C VAL A 469 -9.15 39.87 -8.20
N CYS A 470 -10.40 39.58 -8.54
CA CYS A 470 -10.82 38.25 -9.00
C CYS A 470 -10.78 38.20 -10.53
N ARG A 471 -10.20 37.12 -11.09
CA ARG A 471 -10.20 36.83 -12.53
C ARG A 471 -10.64 35.39 -12.74
N GLU A 472 -11.52 35.17 -13.70
CA GLU A 472 -11.90 33.82 -14.13
C GLU A 472 -11.11 33.41 -15.37
N MET A 473 -10.63 32.17 -15.41
CA MET A 473 -9.89 31.62 -16.55
C MET A 473 -9.95 30.09 -16.58
N PRO A 474 -9.56 29.45 -17.71
CA PRO A 474 -9.47 28.00 -17.78
C PRO A 474 -8.46 27.41 -16.78
N LEU A 475 -8.79 26.27 -16.18
CA LEU A 475 -7.93 25.54 -15.23
C LEU A 475 -6.52 25.34 -15.77
N SER A 476 -6.39 24.93 -17.04
CA SER A 476 -5.10 24.71 -17.68
C SER A 476 -4.24 25.97 -17.82
N GLU A 477 -4.85 27.16 -17.87
CA GLU A 477 -4.12 28.43 -17.90
C GLU A 477 -3.73 28.89 -16.50
N ALA A 478 -4.63 28.70 -15.53
CA ALA A 478 -4.39 28.97 -14.12
C ALA A 478 -3.22 28.14 -13.55
N GLU A 479 -3.12 26.87 -13.94
CA GLU A 479 -1.99 26.00 -13.58
C GLU A 479 -0.66 26.48 -14.20
N LYS A 480 -0.68 26.93 -15.47
CA LYS A 480 0.52 27.44 -16.16
C LYS A 480 1.09 28.68 -15.51
N ILE A 481 0.24 29.56 -14.97
CA ILE A 481 0.71 30.74 -14.25
C ILE A 481 1.15 30.41 -12.82
N GLY A 482 1.04 29.15 -12.37
CA GLY A 482 1.53 28.70 -11.07
C GLY A 482 0.77 29.28 -9.88
N ALA A 483 -0.55 29.42 -10.01
CA ALA A 483 -1.41 29.85 -8.90
C ALA A 483 -1.51 28.77 -7.81
N GLU A 484 -1.62 29.20 -6.55
CA GLU A 484 -1.70 28.28 -5.42
C GLU A 484 -3.08 27.65 -5.28
N MET A 485 -3.10 26.35 -4.98
CA MET A 485 -4.32 25.54 -4.89
C MET A 485 -4.53 25.04 -3.47
N GLU A 486 -5.79 25.00 -3.04
CA GLU A 486 -6.18 24.26 -1.85
C GLU A 486 -5.93 22.76 -2.03
N PHE A 487 -5.29 22.15 -1.04
CA PHE A 487 -4.97 20.73 -1.02
C PHE A 487 -6.23 19.86 -0.93
N GLY A 488 -6.37 18.89 -1.84
CA GLY A 488 -7.47 17.91 -1.83
C GLY A 488 -8.77 18.40 -2.48
N THR A 489 -8.82 19.63 -2.96
CA THR A 489 -9.99 20.20 -3.65
C THR A 489 -9.96 19.88 -5.14
N LYS A 490 -11.11 19.46 -5.70
CA LYS A 490 -11.31 19.33 -7.15
C LYS A 490 -11.83 20.65 -7.72
N TYR A 491 -11.28 21.08 -8.85
CA TYR A 491 -11.65 22.34 -9.50
C TYR A 491 -12.42 22.10 -10.80
N PRO A 492 -13.40 22.95 -11.14
CA PRO A 492 -14.09 22.93 -12.43
C PRO A 492 -13.18 23.44 -13.58
N ASP A 493 -13.63 23.28 -14.83
CA ASP A 493 -12.87 23.67 -16.04
C ASP A 493 -12.57 25.18 -16.12
N ILE A 494 -13.47 26.02 -15.59
CA ILE A 494 -13.28 27.46 -15.42
C ILE A 494 -13.17 27.75 -13.92
N VAL A 495 -12.09 28.40 -13.52
CA VAL A 495 -11.75 28.65 -12.12
C VAL A 495 -11.68 30.15 -11.83
N SER A 496 -12.07 30.53 -10.61
CA SER A 496 -11.87 31.88 -10.09
C SER A 496 -10.53 31.96 -9.36
N LEU A 497 -9.72 32.95 -9.72
CA LEU A 497 -8.44 33.25 -9.07
C LEU A 497 -8.47 34.64 -8.45
N TYR A 498 -8.05 34.72 -7.20
CA TYR A 498 -7.80 36.00 -6.55
C TYR A 498 -6.32 36.36 -6.64
N PHE A 499 -6.06 37.56 -7.15
CA PHE A 499 -4.76 38.18 -7.23
C PHE A 499 -4.67 39.28 -6.19
N ILE A 500 -3.57 39.31 -5.44
CA ILE A 500 -3.17 40.47 -4.64
C ILE A 500 -1.98 41.08 -5.37
N GLU A 501 -2.16 42.26 -5.96
CA GLU A 501 -1.19 42.87 -6.88
C GLU A 501 -1.03 44.37 -6.65
N GLU A 502 0.14 44.90 -7.00
CA GLU A 502 0.40 46.33 -6.96
C GLU A 502 -0.56 47.12 -7.88
N PRO A 503 -0.96 48.34 -7.50
CA PRO A 503 -1.72 49.22 -8.37
C PRO A 503 -0.96 49.48 -9.69
N ALA A 504 -1.66 49.42 -10.83
CA ALA A 504 -1.06 49.72 -12.12
C ALA A 504 -0.54 51.17 -12.14
N LYS A 505 0.76 51.36 -12.43
CA LYS A 505 1.44 52.67 -12.34
C LYS A 505 1.03 53.67 -13.43
N ASP A 506 0.31 53.23 -14.45
CA ASP A 506 0.02 54.02 -15.67
C ASP A 506 -1.48 54.02 -16.07
N GLY A 507 -2.38 53.45 -15.25
CA GLY A 507 -3.80 53.34 -15.57
C GLY A 507 -4.13 52.41 -16.74
N SER A 508 -3.14 51.67 -17.28
CA SER A 508 -3.30 50.83 -18.48
C SER A 508 -3.91 49.45 -18.22
N GLY A 509 -4.15 49.10 -16.96
CA GLY A 509 -4.60 47.76 -16.58
C GLY A 509 -3.57 46.65 -16.79
N LYS A 510 -2.30 46.97 -17.09
CA LYS A 510 -1.21 45.98 -17.11
C LYS A 510 -0.70 45.71 -15.70
N ASN A 511 -0.82 44.44 -15.30
CA ASN A 511 -0.59 43.90 -13.96
C ASN A 511 0.70 44.44 -13.32
N GLY A 512 0.56 45.11 -12.17
CA GLY A 512 1.68 45.34 -11.27
C GLY A 512 2.28 44.02 -10.77
N ASN A 513 3.31 44.11 -9.93
CA ASN A 513 3.91 42.92 -9.34
C ASN A 513 2.85 42.13 -8.54
N VAL A 514 2.69 40.83 -8.85
CA VAL A 514 1.71 39.95 -8.20
C VAL A 514 2.33 39.36 -6.95
N ILE A 515 1.74 39.69 -5.80
CA ILE A 515 2.19 39.24 -4.48
C ILE A 515 1.59 37.89 -4.12
N SER A 516 0.30 37.69 -4.38
CA SER A 516 -0.37 36.39 -4.27
C SER A 516 -1.30 36.14 -5.45
N LYS A 517 -1.46 34.87 -5.83
CA LYS A 517 -2.39 34.38 -6.85
C LYS A 517 -2.85 32.99 -6.45
N GLU A 518 -4.13 32.86 -6.09
CA GLU A 518 -4.65 31.62 -5.49
C GLU A 518 -6.01 31.27 -6.09
N PHE A 519 -6.25 29.98 -6.29
CA PHE A 519 -7.57 29.46 -6.61
C PHE A 519 -8.46 29.65 -5.39
N CYS A 520 -9.40 30.58 -5.48
CA CYS A 520 -10.25 30.90 -4.35
C CYS A 520 -11.62 31.37 -4.84
N ALA A 521 -12.66 30.92 -4.15
CA ALA A 521 -14.05 31.22 -4.48
C ALA A 521 -14.81 31.87 -3.31
N GLY A 522 -14.09 32.24 -2.23
CA GLY A 522 -14.65 32.99 -1.12
C GLY A 522 -14.56 34.51 -1.34
N PRO A 523 -15.36 35.31 -0.63
CA PRO A 523 -15.30 36.77 -0.67
C PRO A 523 -14.00 37.33 -0.09
N HIS A 524 -13.53 38.45 -0.64
CA HIS A 524 -12.33 39.17 -0.21
C HIS A 524 -12.60 40.68 -0.09
N VAL A 525 -11.77 41.39 0.68
CA VAL A 525 -11.70 42.87 0.61
C VAL A 525 -11.17 43.31 -0.75
N SER A 526 -11.41 44.57 -1.11
CA SER A 526 -10.96 45.12 -2.40
C SER A 526 -9.52 45.65 -2.36
N ASN A 527 -9.05 46.07 -1.17
CA ASN A 527 -7.72 46.60 -0.96
C ASN A 527 -7.12 46.12 0.38
N THR A 528 -5.82 45.84 0.41
CA THR A 528 -5.17 45.32 1.63
C THR A 528 -5.16 46.32 2.79
N LYS A 529 -5.34 47.63 2.55
CA LYS A 529 -5.49 48.65 3.62
C LYS A 529 -6.72 48.43 4.50
N GLU A 530 -7.72 47.70 4.02
CA GLU A 530 -8.93 47.40 4.78
C GLU A 530 -8.68 46.41 5.93
N LEU A 531 -7.51 45.77 5.98
CA LEU A 531 -7.20 44.67 6.90
C LEU A 531 -6.81 45.11 8.32
N GLY A 532 -6.40 46.37 8.54
CA GLY A 532 -5.89 46.81 9.84
C GLY A 532 -4.49 46.26 10.14
N HIS A 533 -4.25 45.79 11.37
CA HIS A 533 -2.95 45.25 11.77
C HIS A 533 -2.98 43.73 11.92
N PHE A 534 -2.06 43.02 11.29
CA PHE A 534 -1.98 41.55 11.35
C PHE A 534 -1.05 41.07 12.46
N ARG A 535 -1.48 40.09 13.26
CA ARG A 535 -0.67 39.50 14.33
C ARG A 535 -0.78 37.98 14.41
N ILE A 536 0.35 37.30 14.48
CA ILE A 536 0.46 35.86 14.74
C ILE A 536 0.33 35.63 16.25
N THR A 537 -0.70 34.89 16.66
CA THR A 537 -0.98 34.61 18.07
C THR A 537 -0.35 33.31 18.55
N LYS A 538 -0.29 32.29 17.69
CA LYS A 538 0.24 30.97 18.05
C LYS A 538 0.77 30.24 16.83
N GLU A 539 1.81 29.45 17.07
CA GLU A 539 2.30 28.43 16.15
C GLU A 539 2.38 27.09 16.90
N GLU A 540 1.90 26.01 16.28
CA GLU A 540 1.89 24.66 16.86
C GLU A 540 2.05 23.56 15.80
N THR A 541 2.43 22.36 16.22
CA THR A 541 2.44 21.19 15.33
C THR A 541 1.00 20.79 15.01
N SER A 542 0.67 20.59 13.72
CA SER A 542 -0.64 20.01 13.34
C SER A 542 -0.56 18.51 13.17
N SER A 543 0.44 18.05 12.40
CA SER A 543 0.75 16.65 12.15
C SER A 543 2.21 16.56 11.68
N GLN A 544 2.72 15.36 11.45
CA GLN A 544 4.09 15.19 10.93
C GLN A 544 4.28 15.99 9.62
N GLY A 545 5.31 16.85 9.58
CA GLY A 545 5.62 17.70 8.42
C GLY A 545 4.67 18.89 8.18
N VAL A 546 3.67 19.08 9.04
CA VAL A 546 2.66 20.15 8.92
C VAL A 546 2.63 21.02 10.18
N ARG A 547 2.81 22.32 10.01
CA ARG A 547 2.71 23.33 11.08
C ARG A 547 1.41 24.10 10.95
N ARG A 548 0.92 24.62 12.07
CA ARG A 548 -0.31 25.41 12.18
C ARG A 548 0.01 26.79 12.74
N ILE A 549 -0.40 27.84 12.03
CA ILE A 549 -0.41 29.22 12.55
C ILE A 549 -1.85 29.62 12.85
N LYS A 550 -2.03 30.34 13.97
CA LYS A 550 -3.24 31.10 14.28
C LYS A 550 -2.89 32.58 14.31
N ALA A 551 -3.68 33.41 13.63
CA ALA A 551 -3.48 34.85 13.57
C ALA A 551 -4.81 35.61 13.64
N ILE A 552 -4.72 36.90 13.91
CA ILE A 552 -5.85 37.83 14.05
C ILE A 552 -5.55 39.14 13.32
N LEU A 553 -6.60 39.95 13.14
CA LEU A 553 -6.50 41.35 12.70
C LEU A 553 -6.95 42.27 13.85
N GLU A 554 -6.21 43.34 14.09
CA GLU A 554 -6.43 44.36 15.13
C GLU A 554 -6.75 45.74 14.56
#